data_AF-A0A1D2JCF3-F1
#
_entry.id   AF-A0A1D2JCF3-F1
#
_cell.length_a   1.000
_cell.length_b   1.000
_cell.length_c   1.000
_cell.angle_alpha   90.00
_cell.angle_beta   90.00
_cell.angle_gamma   90.00
#
_symmetry.space_group_name_H-M   'P 1'
#
loop_
_entity.id
_entity.type
_entity.pdbx_description
1 polymer ?
#
loop_
_entity_poly.entity_id
_entity_poly.type
_entity_poly.pdbx_seq_one_letter_code
_entity_poly.pdbx_strand_id
1 'polypeptide(L)'
;MASAGLQSRITSLSTAHKQTIQLIQRLQNFPATAGTGDDARLELGAEIHLRLKEMEEQMELLHVELEQLEAAWSSTKRWGSGGAKEAKRERMVVVIGKLEEDLKSARLQFRKAQLQAKRNAEVARRKERELLFVGVGGGEGGEGVRRKGRPGFTHDDLVASASEDVTSALRRTHQLMQAELSRSQFAQEALEQSTTALRSLSESYSSLDSLLASSRSLVSSLLRSQKSDTWYLETSFYILVGTIIWLVFRRILYGPLWWILWLPLKLTFRTAFLVLGGIGLANTSPSSHSSGGSVGEGSSMISLRTSGATIAVASSSVAHTVTLNGAVTSAVDSQKTETPQADNEDVLEKIEKIVGKESDNVERGTNVDDISLEERRRQEAMPRNPKKRMHEENIPEDRKKDEL
;
A
#
# COMPACT_ATOMS: atom_id res chain seq x y z
N MET A 1 -24.78 -3.48 24.76
CA MET A 1 -24.88 -2.08 24.30
C MET A 1 -23.99 -1.81 23.09
N ALA A 2 -22.71 -2.20 23.09
CA ALA A 2 -21.79 -2.00 21.96
C ALA A 2 -22.32 -2.47 20.59
N SER A 3 -22.98 -3.64 20.51
CA SER A 3 -23.52 -4.15 19.23
C SER A 3 -24.69 -3.34 18.66
N ALA A 4 -25.45 -2.62 19.49
CA ALA A 4 -26.57 -1.79 19.03
C ALA A 4 -26.06 -0.47 18.41
N GLY A 5 -24.99 0.09 18.98
CA GLY A 5 -24.31 1.26 18.41
C GLY A 5 -23.75 0.98 17.02
N LEU A 6 -23.07 -0.16 16.87
CA LEU A 6 -22.49 -0.58 15.59
C LEU A 6 -23.56 -0.78 14.50
N GLN A 7 -24.69 -1.42 14.83
CA GLN A 7 -25.80 -1.55 13.88
C GLN A 7 -26.38 -0.19 13.45
N SER A 8 -26.53 0.76 14.38
CA SER A 8 -27.00 2.11 14.03
C SER A 8 -26.05 2.83 13.07
N ARG A 9 -24.73 2.67 13.27
CA ARG A 9 -23.70 3.24 12.40
C ARG A 9 -23.70 2.62 11.01
N ILE A 10 -23.83 1.29 10.90
CA ILE A 10 -23.98 0.61 9.59
C ILE A 10 -25.22 1.14 8.85
N THR A 11 -26.36 1.29 9.54
CA THR A 11 -27.57 1.82 8.89
C THR A 11 -27.39 3.26 8.45
N SER A 12 -26.76 4.09 9.29
CA SER A 12 -26.43 5.48 8.95
C SER A 12 -25.53 5.55 7.71
N LEU A 13 -24.45 4.77 7.68
CA LEU A 13 -23.49 4.74 6.59
C LEU A 13 -24.15 4.24 5.30
N SER A 14 -24.99 3.21 5.37
CA SER A 14 -25.80 2.74 4.23
C SER A 14 -26.73 3.83 3.70
N THR A 15 -27.37 4.62 4.58
CA THR A 15 -28.22 5.73 4.12
C THR A 15 -27.42 6.88 3.50
N ALA A 16 -26.27 7.24 4.07
CA ALA A 16 -25.37 8.26 3.55
C ALA A 16 -24.81 7.85 2.17
N HIS A 17 -24.48 6.57 2.00
CA HIS A 17 -24.01 6.02 0.73
C HIS A 17 -25.07 6.16 -0.37
N LYS A 18 -26.34 5.82 -0.08
CA LYS A 18 -27.46 6.00 -1.04
C LYS A 18 -27.65 7.46 -1.44
N GLN A 19 -27.56 8.38 -0.49
CA GLN A 19 -27.63 9.81 -0.77
C GLN A 19 -26.47 10.27 -1.67
N THR A 20 -25.26 9.79 -1.40
CA THR A 20 -24.06 10.14 -2.17
C THR A 20 -24.16 9.62 -3.61
N ILE A 21 -24.71 8.41 -3.84
CA ILE A 21 -24.97 7.91 -5.20
C ILE A 21 -25.92 8.84 -5.98
N GLN A 22 -26.98 9.34 -5.35
CA GLN A 22 -27.90 10.27 -6.01
C GLN A 22 -27.19 11.58 -6.40
N LEU A 23 -26.27 12.07 -5.56
CA LEU A 23 -25.44 13.24 -5.88
C LEU A 23 -24.45 12.95 -7.02
N ILE A 24 -23.83 11.77 -7.05
CA ILE A 24 -22.95 11.34 -8.15
C ILE A 24 -23.73 11.28 -9.48
N GLN A 25 -24.96 10.76 -9.47
CA GLN A 25 -25.82 10.75 -10.66
C GLN A 25 -26.22 12.17 -11.09
N ARG A 26 -26.48 13.08 -10.14
CA ARG A 26 -26.69 14.50 -10.44
C ARG A 26 -25.45 15.15 -11.05
N LEU A 27 -24.24 14.85 -10.55
CA LEU A 27 -22.99 15.35 -11.11
C LEU A 27 -22.81 14.87 -12.56
N GLN A 28 -23.07 13.57 -12.78
CA GLN A 28 -22.93 12.94 -14.10
C GLN A 28 -23.84 13.58 -15.15
N ASN A 29 -25.07 13.93 -14.75
CA ASN A 29 -26.09 14.52 -15.62
C ASN A 29 -26.16 16.05 -15.52
N PHE A 30 -25.14 16.71 -14.95
CA PHE A 30 -25.17 18.15 -14.75
C PHE A 30 -25.30 18.86 -16.11
N PRO A 31 -26.37 19.66 -16.33
CA PRO A 31 -26.58 20.33 -17.60
C PRO A 31 -25.49 21.39 -17.76
N ALA A 32 -24.78 21.32 -18.88
CA ALA A 32 -23.84 22.35 -19.26
C ALA A 32 -24.63 23.56 -19.82
N THR A 33 -25.33 24.26 -18.93
CA THR A 33 -26.13 25.45 -19.24
C THR A 33 -25.20 26.64 -19.37
N ALA A 34 -25.27 27.31 -20.52
CA ALA A 34 -24.49 28.50 -20.81
C ALA A 34 -24.71 29.58 -19.74
N GLY A 35 -23.61 30.04 -19.14
CA GLY A 35 -23.62 31.13 -18.15
C GLY A 35 -23.92 30.74 -16.69
N THR A 36 -24.24 29.48 -16.37
CA THR A 36 -24.20 29.02 -14.98
C THR A 36 -22.77 28.60 -14.69
N GLY A 37 -22.04 29.38 -13.89
CA GLY A 37 -20.62 29.17 -13.63
C GLY A 37 -20.30 27.71 -13.31
N ASP A 38 -19.14 27.25 -13.80
CA ASP A 38 -18.55 25.95 -13.45
C ASP A 38 -18.51 25.70 -11.92
N ASP A 39 -18.63 26.78 -11.14
CA ASP A 39 -18.76 26.84 -9.68
C ASP A 39 -19.79 25.86 -9.10
N ALA A 40 -21.02 25.78 -9.64
CA ALA A 40 -22.04 24.87 -9.09
C ALA A 40 -21.67 23.38 -9.30
N ARG A 41 -20.97 23.06 -10.39
CA ARG A 41 -20.43 21.71 -10.63
C ARG A 41 -19.28 21.42 -9.69
N LEU A 42 -18.39 22.40 -9.49
CA LEU A 42 -17.23 22.28 -8.60
C LEU A 42 -17.66 22.14 -7.14
N GLU A 43 -18.66 22.89 -6.70
CA GLU A 43 -19.26 22.82 -5.37
C GLU A 43 -19.89 21.44 -5.13
N LEU A 44 -20.72 20.96 -6.06
CA LEU A 44 -21.32 19.62 -5.96
C LEU A 44 -20.25 18.52 -5.98
N GLY A 45 -19.20 18.69 -6.79
CA GLY A 45 -18.04 17.81 -6.79
C GLY A 45 -17.30 17.79 -5.44
N ALA A 46 -17.09 18.95 -4.84
CA ALA A 46 -16.45 19.09 -3.53
C ALA A 46 -17.30 18.50 -2.40
N GLU A 47 -18.63 18.70 -2.44
CA GLU A 47 -19.56 18.13 -1.47
C GLU A 47 -19.54 16.60 -1.53
N ILE A 48 -19.60 16.01 -2.73
CA ILE A 48 -19.52 14.55 -2.89
C ILE A 48 -18.18 14.01 -2.38
N HIS A 49 -17.08 14.70 -2.67
CA HIS A 49 -15.76 14.29 -2.21
C HIS A 49 -15.67 14.32 -0.67
N LEU A 50 -16.18 15.37 -0.03
CA LEU A 50 -16.23 15.49 1.43
C LEU A 50 -17.08 14.37 2.04
N ARG A 51 -18.27 14.11 1.49
CA ARG A 51 -19.16 13.02 1.95
C ARG A 51 -18.52 11.64 1.79
N LEU A 52 -17.84 11.38 0.66
CA LEU A 52 -17.10 10.13 0.45
C LEU A 52 -15.99 9.95 1.49
N LYS A 53 -15.23 11.02 1.76
CA LYS A 53 -14.19 11.00 2.78
C LYS A 53 -14.76 10.75 4.19
N GLU A 54 -15.84 11.42 4.54
CA GLU A 54 -16.50 11.22 5.85
C GLU A 54 -17.03 9.78 6.00
N MET A 55 -17.60 9.19 4.96
CA MET A 55 -18.01 7.78 4.98
C MET A 55 -16.82 6.82 5.13
N GLU A 56 -15.66 7.13 4.55
CA GLU A 56 -14.44 6.32 4.73
C GLU A 56 -13.94 6.38 6.17
N GLU A 57 -13.90 7.58 6.76
CA GLU A 57 -13.54 7.76 8.17
C GLU A 57 -14.52 6.99 9.08
N GLN A 58 -15.83 7.02 8.76
CA GLN A 58 -16.83 6.23 9.49
C GLN A 58 -16.66 4.71 9.31
N MET A 59 -16.22 4.25 8.14
CA MET A 59 -15.87 2.83 7.90
C MET A 59 -14.65 2.42 8.72
N GLU A 60 -13.59 3.24 8.76
CA GLU A 60 -12.41 2.97 9.59
C GLU A 60 -12.77 2.87 11.07
N LEU A 61 -13.61 3.78 11.57
CA LEU A 61 -14.14 3.71 12.94
C LEU A 61 -14.94 2.42 13.17
N LEU A 62 -15.76 2.00 12.20
CA LEU A 62 -16.52 0.75 12.27
C LEU A 62 -15.61 -0.48 12.30
N HIS A 63 -14.50 -0.48 11.56
CA HIS A 63 -13.50 -1.56 11.62
C HIS A 63 -12.84 -1.65 12.99
N VAL A 64 -12.47 -0.51 13.58
CA VAL A 64 -11.90 -0.47 14.94
C VAL A 64 -12.91 -0.98 15.98
N GLU A 65 -14.17 -0.55 15.89
CA GLU A 65 -15.23 -1.07 16.77
C GLU A 65 -15.45 -2.56 16.60
N LEU A 66 -15.39 -3.08 15.37
CA LEU A 66 -15.49 -4.51 15.09
C LEU A 66 -14.33 -5.29 15.68
N GLU A 67 -13.10 -4.80 15.56
CA GLU A 67 -11.89 -5.44 16.12
C GLU A 67 -11.92 -5.47 17.65
N GLN A 68 -12.33 -4.38 18.30
CA GLN A 68 -12.52 -4.34 19.75
C GLN A 68 -13.58 -5.34 20.21
N LEU A 69 -14.65 -5.46 19.45
CA LEU A 69 -15.74 -6.37 19.73
C LEU A 69 -15.28 -7.82 19.52
N GLU A 70 -14.53 -8.10 18.45
CA GLU A 70 -13.88 -9.39 18.18
C GLU A 70 -12.93 -9.79 19.30
N ALA A 71 -12.08 -8.88 19.79
CA ALA A 71 -11.18 -9.10 20.93
C ALA A 71 -11.94 -9.36 22.25
N ALA A 72 -13.01 -8.61 22.53
CA ALA A 72 -13.85 -8.83 23.71
C ALA A 72 -14.53 -10.22 23.68
N TRP A 73 -14.81 -10.71 22.48
CA TRP A 73 -15.52 -11.95 22.28
C TRP A 73 -14.62 -13.19 22.13
N SER A 74 -13.41 -13.05 21.60
CA SER A 74 -12.41 -14.13 21.59
C SER A 74 -12.08 -14.57 23.02
N SER A 75 -12.07 -13.62 23.96
CA SER A 75 -12.01 -13.88 25.41
C SER A 75 -13.23 -14.69 25.91
N THR A 76 -14.44 -14.37 25.43
CA THR A 76 -15.68 -15.07 25.80
C THR A 76 -15.82 -16.47 25.18
N LYS A 77 -15.21 -16.71 24.00
CA LYS A 77 -15.24 -18.00 23.29
C LYS A 77 -14.62 -19.13 24.12
N ARG A 78 -13.72 -18.80 25.05
CA ARG A 78 -13.13 -19.71 26.05
C ARG A 78 -14.16 -20.32 27.02
N TRP A 79 -15.39 -19.79 27.08
CA TRP A 79 -16.46 -20.22 28.00
C TRP A 79 -17.72 -20.78 27.31
N GLY A 80 -17.62 -21.26 26.06
CA GLY A 80 -18.57 -22.24 25.50
C GLY A 80 -20.00 -21.77 25.20
N SER A 81 -20.28 -20.46 25.14
CA SER A 81 -21.63 -19.92 24.89
C SER A 81 -21.66 -19.07 23.61
N GLY A 82 -21.88 -19.67 22.43
CA GLY A 82 -21.52 -18.99 21.16
C GLY A 82 -22.47 -18.99 19.94
N GLY A 83 -23.14 -20.09 19.58
CA GLY A 83 -23.63 -20.27 18.19
C GLY A 83 -24.57 -19.19 17.63
N ALA A 84 -25.60 -18.79 18.38
CA ALA A 84 -26.55 -17.76 17.91
C ALA A 84 -25.95 -16.34 17.85
N LYS A 85 -24.91 -16.08 18.65
CA LYS A 85 -24.16 -14.82 18.63
C LYS A 85 -23.13 -14.82 17.51
N GLU A 86 -22.62 -15.98 17.12
CA GLU A 86 -21.67 -16.16 16.01
C GLU A 86 -22.34 -15.87 14.66
N ALA A 87 -23.51 -16.45 14.40
CA ALA A 87 -24.27 -16.19 13.16
C ALA A 87 -24.68 -14.72 12.97
N LYS A 88 -24.92 -13.97 14.07
CA LYS A 88 -25.21 -12.52 13.99
C LYS A 88 -23.97 -11.71 13.59
N ARG A 89 -22.76 -12.18 13.90
CA ARG A 89 -21.49 -11.51 13.56
C ARG A 89 -21.09 -11.77 12.15
N GLU A 90 -21.18 -13.01 11.70
CA GLU A 90 -20.89 -13.37 10.31
C GLU A 90 -21.73 -12.50 9.37
N ARG A 91 -23.03 -12.34 9.69
CA ARG A 91 -23.90 -11.40 8.96
C ARG A 91 -23.40 -9.95 9.01
N MET A 92 -22.90 -9.49 10.14
CA MET A 92 -22.42 -8.11 10.29
C MET A 92 -21.12 -7.87 9.54
N VAL A 93 -20.16 -8.80 9.61
CA VAL A 93 -18.90 -8.76 8.86
C VAL A 93 -19.18 -8.76 7.36
N VAL A 94 -20.09 -9.60 6.89
CA VAL A 94 -20.50 -9.63 5.47
C VAL A 94 -21.13 -8.30 5.04
N VAL A 95 -21.99 -7.71 5.88
CA VAL A 95 -22.61 -6.40 5.57
C VAL A 95 -21.57 -5.28 5.51
N ILE A 96 -20.59 -5.26 6.43
CA ILE A 96 -19.50 -4.27 6.44
C ILE A 96 -18.61 -4.44 5.21
N GLY A 97 -18.20 -5.67 4.87
CA GLY A 97 -17.37 -5.95 3.69
C GLY A 97 -18.07 -5.55 2.38
N LYS A 98 -19.38 -5.80 2.27
CA LYS A 98 -20.17 -5.31 1.14
C LYS A 98 -20.19 -3.78 1.08
N LEU A 99 -20.36 -3.11 2.22
CA LEU A 99 -20.41 -1.66 2.28
C LEU A 99 -19.07 -1.00 1.92
N GLU A 100 -17.96 -1.68 2.22
CA GLU A 100 -16.61 -1.29 1.80
C GLU A 100 -16.43 -1.37 0.28
N GLU A 101 -16.89 -2.47 -0.33
CA GLU A 101 -16.88 -2.63 -1.79
C GLU A 101 -17.78 -1.61 -2.48
N ASP A 102 -18.97 -1.36 -1.92
CA ASP A 102 -19.91 -0.35 -2.39
C ASP A 102 -19.25 1.05 -2.34
N LEU A 103 -18.51 1.39 -1.28
CA LEU A 103 -17.79 2.66 -1.16
C LEU A 103 -16.68 2.80 -2.21
N LYS A 104 -15.86 1.75 -2.40
CA LYS A 104 -14.84 1.71 -3.46
C LYS A 104 -15.47 1.91 -4.83
N SER A 105 -16.60 1.26 -5.09
CA SER A 105 -17.37 1.42 -6.34
C SER A 105 -17.89 2.85 -6.51
N ALA A 106 -18.36 3.49 -5.44
CA ALA A 106 -18.82 4.88 -5.47
C ALA A 106 -17.69 5.86 -5.78
N ARG A 107 -16.47 5.64 -5.28
CA ARG A 107 -15.30 6.45 -5.68
C ARG A 107 -14.99 6.33 -7.17
N LEU A 108 -15.02 5.12 -7.70
CA LEU A 108 -14.82 4.87 -9.13
C LEU A 108 -15.90 5.56 -9.98
N GLN A 109 -17.17 5.44 -9.56
CA GLN A 109 -18.29 6.11 -10.22
C GLN A 109 -18.19 7.63 -10.13
N PHE A 110 -17.76 8.19 -8.99
CA PHE A 110 -17.54 9.61 -8.83
C PHE A 110 -16.45 10.13 -9.78
N ARG A 111 -15.32 9.42 -9.90
CA ARG A 111 -14.26 9.78 -10.87
C ARG A 111 -14.78 9.75 -12.30
N LYS A 112 -15.56 8.73 -12.67
CA LYS A 112 -16.20 8.65 -13.99
C LYS A 112 -17.19 9.80 -14.22
N ALA A 113 -18.01 10.12 -13.23
CA ALA A 113 -18.98 11.21 -13.27
C ALA A 113 -18.30 12.58 -13.40
N GLN A 114 -17.20 12.82 -12.68
CA GLN A 114 -16.39 14.04 -12.82
C GLN A 114 -15.83 14.21 -14.23
N LEU A 115 -15.29 13.13 -14.81
CA LEU A 115 -14.76 13.18 -16.18
C LEU A 115 -15.87 13.41 -17.21
N GLN A 116 -17.04 12.77 -17.04
CA GLN A 116 -18.19 12.98 -17.90
C GLN A 116 -18.72 14.42 -17.79
N ALA A 117 -18.86 14.96 -16.58
CA ALA A 117 -19.30 16.32 -16.36
C ALA A 117 -18.31 17.35 -16.95
N LYS A 118 -17.00 17.10 -16.81
CA LYS A 118 -15.95 17.92 -17.44
C LYS A 118 -16.06 17.89 -18.97
N ARG A 119 -16.21 16.71 -19.58
CA ARG A 119 -16.40 16.58 -21.04
C ARG A 119 -17.64 17.33 -21.52
N ASN A 120 -18.76 17.18 -20.82
CA ASN A 120 -20.01 17.86 -21.16
C ASN A 120 -19.87 19.39 -21.11
N ALA A 121 -19.17 19.91 -20.09
CA ALA A 121 -18.90 21.33 -19.97
C ALA A 121 -17.94 21.86 -21.04
N GLU A 122 -16.89 21.10 -21.40
CA GLU A 122 -16.00 21.47 -22.50
C GLU A 122 -16.73 21.51 -23.84
N VAL A 123 -17.64 20.56 -24.08
CA VAL A 123 -18.48 20.55 -25.28
C VAL A 123 -19.39 21.76 -25.33
N ALA A 124 -20.01 22.15 -24.21
CA ALA A 124 -20.82 23.37 -24.16
C ALA A 124 -19.98 24.63 -24.38
N ARG A 125 -18.80 24.72 -23.76
CA ARG A 125 -17.88 25.84 -23.95
C ARG A 125 -17.38 25.95 -25.40
N ARG A 126 -17.20 24.83 -26.11
CA ARG A 126 -16.90 24.82 -27.55
C ARG A 126 -18.07 25.39 -28.35
N LYS A 127 -19.30 24.96 -28.08
CA LYS A 127 -20.51 25.48 -28.72
C LYS A 127 -20.70 26.98 -28.47
N GLU A 128 -20.45 27.47 -27.25
CA GLU A 128 -20.48 28.90 -26.96
C GLU A 128 -19.45 29.67 -27.79
N ARG A 129 -18.21 29.17 -27.86
CA ARG A 129 -17.18 29.79 -28.71
C ARG A 129 -17.61 29.82 -30.17
N GLU A 130 -18.15 28.72 -30.70
CA GLU A 130 -18.65 28.66 -32.08
C GLU A 130 -19.78 29.67 -32.32
N LEU A 131 -20.72 29.81 -31.39
CA LEU A 131 -21.79 30.82 -31.48
C LEU A 131 -21.25 32.26 -31.43
N LEU A 132 -20.23 32.52 -30.62
CA LEU A 132 -19.56 33.83 -30.58
C LEU A 132 -18.77 34.11 -31.86
N PHE A 133 -18.10 33.11 -32.44
CA PHE A 133 -17.38 33.24 -33.71
C PHE A 133 -18.33 33.45 -34.89
N VAL A 134 -19.50 32.81 -34.92
CA VAL A 134 -20.54 33.08 -35.94
C VAL A 134 -21.13 34.48 -35.77
N GLY A 135 -21.24 34.98 -34.53
CA GLY A 135 -21.67 36.35 -34.26
C GLY A 135 -20.69 37.43 -34.74
N VAL A 136 -19.39 37.12 -34.83
CA VAL A 136 -18.35 38.06 -35.31
C VAL A 136 -18.04 37.86 -36.81
N GLY A 137 -18.08 36.62 -37.32
CA GLY A 137 -17.84 36.28 -38.72
C GLY A 137 -19.05 36.40 -39.65
N GLY A 138 -20.26 36.56 -39.11
CA GLY A 138 -21.49 36.83 -39.88
C GLY A 138 -21.62 38.27 -40.39
N GLY A 139 -20.62 39.13 -40.13
CA GLY A 139 -20.56 40.53 -40.58
C GLY A 139 -19.74 40.77 -41.85
N GLU A 140 -19.25 39.73 -42.54
CA GLU A 140 -18.51 39.86 -43.80
C GLU A 140 -19.30 39.27 -44.97
N GLY A 141 -20.28 40.03 -45.45
CA GLY A 141 -21.06 39.65 -46.64
C GLY A 141 -21.91 40.76 -47.25
N GLY A 142 -21.76 42.02 -46.82
CA GLY A 142 -22.61 43.13 -47.26
C GLY A 142 -21.83 44.41 -47.56
N GLU A 143 -21.86 44.81 -48.84
CA GLU A 143 -21.73 46.19 -49.34
C GLU A 143 -20.48 47.01 -49.01
N GLY A 144 -19.53 47.03 -49.96
CA GLY A 144 -19.46 48.17 -50.87
C GLY A 144 -19.25 49.58 -50.30
N VAL A 145 -18.49 49.80 -49.22
CA VAL A 145 -18.07 51.16 -48.84
C VAL A 145 -16.91 51.60 -49.73
N ARG A 146 -17.25 52.18 -50.88
CA ARG A 146 -16.35 52.98 -51.70
C ARG A 146 -15.79 54.13 -50.86
N ARG A 147 -14.52 54.05 -50.46
CA ARG A 147 -13.74 55.25 -50.09
C ARG A 147 -13.61 56.12 -51.34
N LYS A 148 -14.49 57.12 -51.42
CA LYS A 148 -14.47 58.23 -52.36
C LYS A 148 -13.13 58.98 -52.20
N GLY A 149 -12.23 58.81 -53.16
CA GLY A 149 -11.06 59.67 -53.31
C GLY A 149 -11.50 61.13 -53.53
N ARG A 150 -11.01 62.03 -52.69
CA ARG A 150 -11.11 63.48 -52.89
C ARG A 150 -9.94 63.95 -53.78
N PRO A 151 -10.16 64.89 -54.72
CA PRO A 151 -9.11 65.36 -55.62
C PRO A 151 -8.33 66.55 -55.04
N GLY A 152 -7.01 66.54 -55.22
CA GLY A 152 -6.12 67.71 -55.28
C GLY A 152 -5.89 68.50 -53.99
N PHE A 153 -5.02 67.99 -53.09
CA PHE A 153 -4.40 68.83 -52.05
C PHE A 153 -3.27 69.66 -52.68
N THR A 154 -3.22 70.96 -52.37
CA THR A 154 -2.07 71.83 -52.68
C THR A 154 -0.85 71.37 -51.88
N HIS A 155 0.36 71.59 -52.40
CA HIS A 155 1.59 71.07 -51.82
C HIS A 155 1.79 71.51 -50.35
N ASP A 156 1.36 72.73 -50.01
CA ASP A 156 1.40 73.25 -48.64
C ASP A 156 0.44 72.53 -47.67
N ASP A 157 -0.76 72.14 -48.13
CA ASP A 157 -1.70 71.36 -47.32
C ASP A 157 -1.20 69.92 -47.10
N LEU A 158 -0.50 69.36 -48.07
CA LEU A 158 0.12 68.04 -47.95
C LEU A 158 1.29 68.07 -46.94
N VAL A 159 2.09 69.13 -46.95
CA VAL A 159 3.20 69.33 -46.00
C VAL A 159 2.67 69.62 -44.59
N ALA A 160 1.59 70.41 -44.46
CA ALA A 160 0.92 70.64 -43.19
C ALA A 160 0.32 69.35 -42.62
N SER A 161 -0.40 68.56 -43.44
CA SER A 161 -0.94 67.25 -43.05
C SER A 161 0.16 66.23 -42.71
N ALA A 162 1.30 66.25 -43.41
CA ALA A 162 2.42 65.37 -43.09
C ALA A 162 3.07 65.75 -41.75
N SER A 163 3.13 67.03 -41.42
CA SER A 163 3.64 67.49 -40.12
C SER A 163 2.65 67.17 -38.98
N GLU A 164 1.36 67.29 -39.24
CA GLU A 164 0.28 66.85 -38.35
C GLU A 164 0.37 65.33 -38.10
N ASP A 165 0.61 64.54 -39.15
CA ASP A 165 0.77 63.09 -39.06
C ASP A 165 2.04 62.70 -38.32
N VAL A 166 3.18 63.37 -38.54
CA VAL A 166 4.40 63.14 -37.77
C VAL A 166 4.18 63.50 -36.30
N THR A 167 3.49 64.61 -36.02
CA THR A 167 3.19 65.05 -34.65
C THR A 167 2.22 64.09 -33.95
N SER A 168 1.22 63.57 -34.68
CA SER A 168 0.27 62.59 -34.16
C SER A 168 0.94 61.23 -33.96
N ALA A 169 1.84 60.81 -34.87
CA ALA A 169 2.63 59.60 -34.73
C ALA A 169 3.56 59.68 -33.52
N LEU A 170 4.24 60.80 -33.30
CA LEU A 170 5.14 60.98 -32.16
C LEU A 170 4.38 61.03 -30.82
N ARG A 171 3.18 61.62 -30.79
CA ARG A 171 2.28 61.51 -29.64
C ARG A 171 1.82 60.07 -29.41
N ARG A 172 1.55 59.34 -30.48
CA ARG A 172 1.13 57.93 -30.40
C ARG A 172 2.26 57.04 -29.91
N THR A 173 3.50 57.25 -30.37
CA THR A 173 4.67 56.50 -29.87
C THR A 173 4.97 56.85 -28.43
N HIS A 174 4.81 58.11 -28.01
CA HIS A 174 4.94 58.50 -26.61
C HIS A 174 3.88 57.81 -25.74
N GLN A 175 2.62 57.79 -26.18
CA GLN A 175 1.56 57.06 -25.49
C GLN A 175 1.85 55.54 -25.43
N LEU A 176 2.39 54.96 -26.50
CA LEU A 176 2.78 53.55 -26.55
C LEU A 176 3.96 53.27 -25.61
N MET A 177 4.96 54.14 -25.57
CA MET A 177 6.11 54.04 -24.67
C MET A 177 5.66 54.17 -23.20
N GLN A 178 4.74 55.08 -22.89
CA GLN A 178 4.14 55.18 -21.55
C GLN A 178 3.34 53.91 -21.19
N ALA A 179 2.58 53.37 -22.13
CA ALA A 179 1.83 52.13 -21.93
C ALA A 179 2.77 50.93 -21.73
N GLU A 180 3.84 50.80 -22.52
CA GLU A 180 4.83 49.73 -22.35
C GLU A 180 5.63 49.87 -21.06
N LEU A 181 5.98 51.09 -20.64
CA LEU A 181 6.63 51.32 -19.35
C LEU A 181 5.73 50.90 -18.19
N SER A 182 4.44 51.24 -18.22
CA SER A 182 3.48 50.76 -17.21
C SER A 182 3.36 49.23 -17.22
N ARG A 183 3.35 48.62 -18.41
CA ARG A 183 3.29 47.16 -18.57
C ARG A 183 4.57 46.46 -18.10
N SER A 184 5.72 47.10 -18.26
CA SER A 184 7.00 46.61 -17.75
C SER A 184 7.05 46.65 -16.22
N GLN A 185 6.45 47.66 -15.58
CA GLN A 185 6.36 47.69 -14.11
C GLN A 185 5.48 46.56 -13.58
N PHE A 186 4.32 46.31 -14.20
CA PHE A 186 3.49 45.16 -13.83
C PHE A 186 4.19 43.82 -14.07
N ALA A 187 4.99 43.70 -15.12
CA ALA A 187 5.80 42.51 -15.38
C ALA A 187 6.90 42.32 -14.32
N GLN A 188 7.54 43.40 -13.87
CA GLN A 188 8.54 43.37 -12.80
C GLN A 188 7.91 42.99 -11.46
N GLU A 189 6.76 43.57 -11.11
CA GLU A 189 6.00 43.19 -9.92
C GLU A 189 5.60 41.71 -9.95
N ALA A 190 5.14 41.21 -11.10
CA ALA A 190 4.80 39.79 -11.25
C ALA A 190 6.02 38.86 -11.10
N LEU A 191 7.17 39.25 -11.65
CA LEU A 191 8.41 38.50 -11.48
C LEU A 191 8.89 38.51 -10.02
N GLU A 192 8.77 39.65 -9.34
CA GLU A 192 9.12 39.77 -7.93
C GLU A 192 8.20 38.92 -7.05
N GLN A 193 6.88 38.97 -7.29
CA GLN A 193 5.89 38.11 -6.64
C GLN A 193 6.15 36.62 -6.90
N SER A 194 6.53 36.26 -8.13
CA SER A 194 6.88 34.87 -8.44
C SER A 194 8.16 34.44 -7.71
N THR A 195 9.13 35.34 -7.54
CA THR A 195 10.38 35.07 -6.83
C THR A 195 10.15 34.92 -5.33
N THR A 196 9.25 35.73 -4.74
CA THR A 196 8.88 35.58 -3.34
C THR A 196 8.08 34.30 -3.10
N ALA A 197 7.20 33.91 -4.02
CA ALA A 197 6.50 32.62 -3.98
C ALA A 197 7.47 31.42 -4.09
N LEU A 198 8.50 31.51 -4.95
CA LEU A 198 9.55 30.49 -5.03
C LEU A 198 10.37 30.40 -3.73
N ARG A 199 10.66 31.53 -3.09
CA ARG A 199 11.34 31.56 -1.78
C ARG A 199 10.49 30.94 -0.69
N SER A 200 9.20 31.28 -0.59
CA SER A 200 8.30 30.69 0.41
C SER A 200 8.10 29.20 0.19
N LEU A 201 8.08 28.74 -1.07
CA LEU A 201 8.05 27.33 -1.40
C LEU A 201 9.35 26.62 -0.97
N SER A 202 10.52 27.21 -1.24
CA SER A 202 11.82 26.67 -0.79
C SER A 202 11.90 26.57 0.74
N GLU A 203 11.43 27.61 1.45
CA GLU A 203 11.35 27.60 2.91
C GLU A 203 10.38 26.52 3.42
N SER A 204 9.24 26.35 2.76
CA SER A 204 8.29 25.28 3.06
C SER A 204 8.92 23.89 2.86
N TYR A 205 9.65 23.66 1.77
CA TYR A 205 10.37 22.41 1.54
C TYR A 205 11.48 22.16 2.57
N SER A 206 12.23 23.19 2.95
CA SER A 206 13.24 23.11 4.01
C SER A 206 12.61 22.75 5.36
N SER A 207 11.46 23.36 5.68
CA SER A 207 10.71 23.04 6.90
C SER A 207 10.20 21.59 6.88
N LEU A 208 9.72 21.11 5.73
CA LEU A 208 9.29 19.72 5.56
C LEU A 208 10.45 18.75 5.70
N ASP A 209 11.64 19.07 5.17
CA ASP A 209 12.83 18.24 5.35
C ASP A 209 13.23 18.15 6.84
N SER A 210 13.14 19.26 7.58
CA SER A 210 13.39 19.25 9.03
C SER A 210 12.35 18.42 9.81
N LEU A 211 11.08 18.46 9.40
CA LEU A 211 10.01 17.64 9.99
C LEU A 211 10.18 16.17 9.63
N LEU A 212 10.59 15.85 8.40
CA LEU A 212 10.88 14.49 7.97
C LEU A 212 12.13 13.94 8.67
N ALA A 213 13.17 14.75 8.86
CA ALA A 213 14.37 14.38 9.59
C ALA A 213 14.06 14.10 11.07
N SER A 214 13.24 14.93 11.71
CA SER A 214 12.79 14.72 13.10
C SER A 214 11.85 13.52 13.22
N SER A 215 10.92 13.31 12.29
CA SER A 215 10.10 12.10 12.22
C SER A 215 10.96 10.85 12.05
N ARG A 216 11.94 10.88 11.14
CA ARG A 216 12.88 9.76 10.94
C ARG A 216 13.73 9.50 12.17
N SER A 217 14.16 10.53 12.90
CA SER A 217 14.93 10.34 14.14
C SER A 217 14.06 9.72 15.24
N LEU A 218 12.79 10.12 15.35
CA LEU A 218 11.83 9.53 16.28
C LEU A 218 11.47 8.09 15.90
N VAL A 219 11.22 7.81 14.62
CA VAL A 219 10.96 6.45 14.12
C VAL A 219 12.21 5.57 14.29
N SER A 220 13.40 6.11 14.04
CA SER A 220 14.66 5.40 14.28
C SER A 220 14.85 5.13 15.77
N SER A 221 14.55 6.08 16.64
CA SER A 221 14.60 5.91 18.10
C SER A 221 13.61 4.84 18.57
N LEU A 222 12.37 4.88 18.09
CA LEU A 222 11.34 3.88 18.39
C LEU A 222 11.72 2.50 17.87
N LEU A 223 12.15 2.39 16.60
CA LEU A 223 12.55 1.10 16.03
C LEU A 223 13.83 0.57 16.65
N ARG A 224 14.78 1.42 17.03
CA ARG A 224 15.99 1.02 17.75
C ARG A 224 15.64 0.51 19.15
N SER A 225 14.75 1.22 19.86
CA SER A 225 14.28 0.85 21.19
C SER A 225 13.50 -0.46 21.17
N GLN A 226 12.49 -0.58 20.30
CA GLN A 226 11.65 -1.77 20.19
C GLN A 226 12.45 -2.99 19.69
N LYS A 227 13.43 -2.81 18.79
CA LYS A 227 14.31 -3.90 18.35
C LYS A 227 15.21 -4.42 19.45
N SER A 228 15.72 -3.54 20.32
CA SER A 228 16.58 -3.98 21.42
C SER A 228 15.82 -4.86 22.41
N ASP A 229 14.55 -4.54 22.67
CA ASP A 229 13.69 -5.30 23.58
C ASP A 229 13.32 -6.67 22.99
N THR A 230 12.98 -6.71 21.70
CA THR A 230 12.70 -8.00 21.02
C THR A 230 13.88 -8.96 21.03
N TRP A 231 15.12 -8.45 21.01
CA TRP A 231 16.31 -9.31 21.01
C TRP A 231 16.56 -9.98 22.37
N TYR A 232 16.26 -9.28 23.48
CA TYR A 232 16.34 -9.87 24.82
C TYR A 232 15.24 -10.91 25.06
N LEU A 233 14.02 -10.62 24.59
CA LEU A 233 12.89 -11.55 24.73
C LEU A 233 13.11 -12.80 23.88
N GLU A 234 13.63 -12.64 22.66
CA GLU A 234 14.00 -13.75 21.76
C GLU A 234 15.13 -14.61 22.35
N THR A 235 16.21 -13.99 22.83
CA THR A 235 17.33 -14.73 23.46
C THR A 235 16.88 -15.48 24.70
N SER A 236 16.04 -14.86 25.54
CA SER A 236 15.47 -15.48 26.74
C SER A 236 14.55 -16.66 26.40
N PHE A 237 13.74 -16.54 25.35
CA PHE A 237 12.88 -17.61 24.86
C PHE A 237 13.69 -18.80 24.35
N TYR A 238 14.77 -18.59 23.59
CA TYR A 238 15.63 -19.69 23.12
C TYR A 238 16.36 -20.40 24.27
N ILE A 239 16.85 -19.68 25.28
CA ILE A 239 17.45 -20.29 26.47
C ILE A 239 16.40 -21.11 27.24
N LEU A 240 15.18 -20.60 27.38
CA LEU A 240 14.07 -21.33 28.01
C LEU A 240 13.72 -22.59 27.23
N VAL A 241 13.56 -22.51 25.90
CA VAL A 241 13.30 -23.67 25.05
C VAL A 241 14.45 -24.68 25.12
N GLY A 242 15.71 -24.22 25.12
CA GLY A 242 16.89 -25.06 25.27
C GLY A 242 16.93 -25.81 26.61
N THR A 243 16.58 -25.13 27.72
CA THR A 243 16.50 -25.78 29.03
C THR A 243 15.33 -26.76 29.15
N ILE A 244 14.18 -26.46 28.54
CA ILE A 244 13.05 -27.39 28.45
C ILE A 244 13.43 -28.61 27.61
N ILE A 245 14.02 -28.42 26.43
CA ILE A 245 14.53 -29.51 25.57
C ILE A 245 15.55 -30.35 26.33
N TRP A 246 16.48 -29.72 27.06
CA TRP A 246 17.45 -30.43 27.89
C TRP A 246 16.80 -31.21 29.03
N LEU A 247 15.78 -30.64 29.68
CA LEU A 247 15.00 -31.32 30.71
C LEU A 247 14.21 -32.50 30.14
N VAL A 248 13.59 -32.35 28.97
CA VAL A 248 12.88 -33.45 28.29
C VAL A 248 13.87 -34.54 27.90
N PHE A 249 15.00 -34.18 27.30
CA PHE A 249 16.07 -35.13 26.96
C PHE A 249 16.58 -35.86 28.21
N ARG A 250 16.83 -35.15 29.30
CA ARG A 250 17.35 -35.75 30.54
C ARG A 250 16.30 -36.56 31.31
N ARG A 251 15.06 -36.06 31.38
CA ARG A 251 13.99 -36.61 32.24
C ARG A 251 13.22 -37.72 31.54
N ILE A 252 12.86 -37.52 30.28
CA ILE A 252 12.01 -38.45 29.51
C ILE A 252 12.86 -39.48 28.77
N LEU A 253 13.98 -39.09 28.17
CA LEU A 253 14.78 -40.02 27.36
C LEU A 253 15.62 -41.00 28.18
N TYR A 254 16.09 -40.63 29.38
CA TYR A 254 17.03 -41.47 30.14
C TYR A 254 16.39 -42.40 31.19
N GLY A 255 15.18 -42.08 31.68
CA GLY A 255 14.52 -42.86 32.74
C GLY A 255 13.32 -43.68 32.22
N PRO A 256 12.16 -43.04 31.99
CA PRO A 256 10.93 -43.73 31.62
C PRO A 256 10.98 -44.42 30.26
N LEU A 257 11.78 -43.92 29.31
CA LEU A 257 11.92 -44.54 27.99
C LEU A 257 12.59 -45.92 28.04
N TRP A 258 13.45 -46.18 29.03
CA TRP A 258 14.00 -47.52 29.20
C TRP A 258 12.92 -48.50 29.70
N TRP A 259 11.98 -48.03 30.53
CA TRP A 259 10.78 -48.80 30.86
C TRP A 259 9.83 -48.93 29.67
N ILE A 260 9.51 -47.86 28.93
CA ILE A 260 8.60 -47.93 27.76
C ILE A 260 9.17 -48.77 26.61
N LEU A 261 10.49 -48.88 26.47
CA LEU A 261 11.12 -49.76 25.49
C LEU A 261 11.21 -51.21 26.01
N TRP A 262 11.48 -51.39 27.31
CA TRP A 262 11.64 -52.73 27.91
C TRP A 262 10.30 -53.42 28.22
N LEU A 263 9.25 -52.69 28.60
CA LEU A 263 7.93 -53.23 28.97
C LEU A 263 7.20 -53.90 27.79
N PRO A 264 7.04 -53.28 26.59
CA PRO A 264 6.45 -53.95 25.44
C PRO A 264 7.35 -55.07 24.92
N LEU A 265 8.69 -54.91 24.95
CA LEU A 265 9.61 -55.98 24.53
C LEU A 265 9.51 -57.20 25.46
N LYS A 266 9.42 -57.00 26.78
CA LYS A 266 9.26 -58.09 27.74
C LYS A 266 7.86 -58.71 27.66
N LEU A 267 6.83 -57.92 27.32
CA LEU A 267 5.47 -58.40 27.07
C LEU A 267 5.38 -59.21 25.77
N THR A 268 6.05 -58.80 24.70
CA THR A 268 6.13 -59.58 23.45
C THR A 268 6.93 -60.85 23.65
N PHE A 269 8.05 -60.83 24.41
CA PHE A 269 8.75 -62.06 24.79
C PHE A 269 7.88 -62.99 25.65
N ARG A 270 7.09 -62.47 26.60
CA ARG A 270 6.16 -63.27 27.42
C ARG A 270 5.01 -63.86 26.61
N THR A 271 4.40 -63.08 25.73
CA THR A 271 3.30 -63.56 24.88
C THR A 271 3.81 -64.50 23.79
N ALA A 272 4.99 -64.26 23.22
CA ALA A 272 5.66 -65.20 22.33
C ALA A 272 6.03 -66.51 23.04
N PHE A 273 6.55 -66.46 24.28
CA PHE A 273 6.78 -67.67 25.08
C PHE A 273 5.49 -68.38 25.51
N LEU A 274 4.38 -67.67 25.72
CA LEU A 274 3.08 -68.25 26.09
C LEU A 274 2.39 -68.92 24.89
N VAL A 275 2.50 -68.33 23.69
CA VAL A 275 1.93 -68.88 22.46
C VAL A 275 2.81 -70.01 21.91
N LEU A 276 4.14 -69.91 22.03
CA LEU A 276 5.06 -70.96 21.62
C LEU A 276 5.21 -72.08 22.67
N GLY A 277 5.00 -71.78 23.96
CA GLY A 277 4.91 -72.77 25.04
C GLY A 277 3.51 -73.36 25.24
N GLY A 278 2.47 -72.77 24.63
CA GLY A 278 1.08 -73.23 24.72
C GLY A 278 0.69 -74.30 23.71
N ILE A 279 1.58 -74.66 22.77
CA ILE A 279 1.41 -75.77 21.81
C ILE A 279 2.45 -76.85 22.14
N GLY A 280 2.46 -77.30 23.39
CA GLY A 280 3.34 -78.36 23.85
C GLY A 280 2.95 -78.85 25.23
N LEU A 281 2.38 -80.05 25.26
CA LEU A 281 2.04 -80.87 26.45
C LEU A 281 0.64 -80.65 27.04
N ALA A 282 -0.29 -81.39 26.43
CA ALA A 282 -1.30 -82.13 27.18
C ALA A 282 -0.65 -83.00 28.29
N ASN A 283 -1.47 -83.33 29.30
CA ASN A 283 -1.24 -84.29 30.40
C ASN A 283 -0.41 -83.82 31.61
N THR A 284 -1.08 -83.33 32.65
CA THR A 284 -1.50 -84.13 33.83
C THR A 284 -1.96 -83.21 34.97
N SER A 285 -3.18 -83.41 35.47
CA SER A 285 -3.59 -83.05 36.85
C SER A 285 -3.33 -84.28 37.75
N PRO A 286 -3.53 -84.30 39.10
CA PRO A 286 -3.96 -83.27 40.08
C PRO A 286 -3.20 -83.32 41.45
N SER A 287 -3.69 -82.53 42.44
CA SER A 287 -3.47 -82.62 43.92
C SER A 287 -2.06 -82.24 44.44
N SER A 288 -1.82 -81.61 45.60
CA SER A 288 -2.45 -81.73 46.93
C SER A 288 -1.93 -80.62 47.88
N HIS A 289 -2.57 -80.56 49.05
CA HIS A 289 -2.52 -79.60 50.15
C HIS A 289 -1.17 -79.31 50.87
N SER A 290 -1.22 -78.19 51.60
CA SER A 290 -0.73 -77.92 52.97
C SER A 290 0.75 -77.61 53.30
N SER A 291 0.91 -76.41 53.90
CA SER A 291 1.56 -76.08 55.20
C SER A 291 3.08 -76.08 55.39
N GLY A 292 3.54 -75.06 56.13
CA GLY A 292 4.81 -74.97 56.87
C GLY A 292 5.84 -74.10 56.14
N GLY A 293 6.48 -73.07 56.72
CA GLY A 293 6.72 -72.68 58.11
C GLY A 293 8.18 -72.22 58.25
N SER A 294 8.46 -71.36 59.24
CA SER A 294 9.76 -70.83 59.70
C SER A 294 10.41 -69.74 58.82
N VAL A 295 10.53 -68.46 59.23
CA VAL A 295 11.26 -67.83 60.37
C VAL A 295 12.78 -67.79 60.15
N GLY A 296 13.36 -66.59 60.23
CA GLY A 296 14.80 -66.38 60.24
C GLY A 296 15.19 -64.90 60.16
N GLU A 297 15.15 -64.23 61.31
CA GLU A 297 15.75 -62.91 61.56
C GLU A 297 17.26 -62.89 61.31
N GLY A 298 17.82 -61.71 61.05
CA GLY A 298 19.27 -61.50 61.00
C GLY A 298 19.67 -60.06 60.78
N SER A 299 19.57 -59.25 61.83
CA SER A 299 20.15 -57.91 61.95
C SER A 299 21.68 -57.89 61.76
N SER A 300 22.17 -56.74 61.29
CA SER A 300 23.30 -55.95 61.84
C SER A 300 24.49 -55.60 60.91
N MET A 301 24.60 -54.27 60.69
CA MET A 301 25.75 -53.35 60.87
C MET A 301 27.06 -53.46 60.07
N ILE A 302 27.64 -52.25 59.86
CA ILE A 302 29.04 -51.82 59.60
C ILE A 302 29.15 -51.06 58.26
N SER A 303 29.18 -49.71 58.18
CA SER A 303 30.13 -48.68 58.67
C SER A 303 31.31 -48.40 57.72
N LEU A 304 31.38 -47.16 57.18
CA LEU A 304 32.55 -46.24 57.10
C LEU A 304 32.17 -44.99 56.25
N ARG A 305 31.91 -43.81 56.83
CA ARG A 305 32.83 -42.68 57.16
C ARG A 305 33.66 -42.14 55.98
N THR A 306 33.38 -40.90 55.55
CA THR A 306 34.19 -39.68 55.83
C THR A 306 33.58 -38.46 55.07
N SER A 307 33.02 -37.46 55.77
CA SER A 307 33.59 -36.10 56.03
C SER A 307 33.83 -35.30 54.74
N GLY A 308 33.06 -34.25 54.41
CA GLY A 308 33.14 -32.88 54.97
C GLY A 308 34.07 -32.02 54.08
N ALA A 309 33.86 -30.75 53.71
CA ALA A 309 32.99 -29.69 54.22
C ALA A 309 33.05 -28.44 53.26
N THR A 310 31.99 -27.59 53.33
CA THR A 310 31.93 -26.10 53.27
C THR A 310 32.39 -25.33 52.01
N ILE A 311 31.51 -24.61 51.28
CA ILE A 311 30.95 -23.24 51.48
C ILE A 311 31.97 -22.08 51.33
N ALA A 312 31.73 -21.17 50.37
CA ALA A 312 31.92 -19.72 50.53
C ALA A 312 31.19 -18.92 49.41
N VAL A 313 30.65 -17.77 49.79
CA VAL A 313 29.78 -16.83 49.06
C VAL A 313 30.49 -15.48 48.91
N ALA A 314 29.97 -14.62 48.00
CA ALA A 314 30.10 -13.15 47.89
C ALA A 314 31.18 -12.63 46.92
N SER A 315 31.11 -11.45 46.29
CA SER A 315 30.09 -10.45 45.88
C SER A 315 30.85 -9.30 45.18
N SER A 316 30.17 -8.53 44.30
CA SER A 316 30.54 -7.18 43.79
C SER A 316 31.76 -7.10 42.84
N SER A 317 31.96 -6.14 41.93
CA SER A 317 31.43 -4.78 41.70
C SER A 317 31.73 -4.28 40.27
N VAL A 318 31.01 -3.23 39.88
CA VAL A 318 31.06 -2.37 38.68
C VAL A 318 32.42 -1.67 38.43
N ALA A 319 32.81 -1.42 37.16
CA ALA A 319 33.14 -0.09 36.60
C ALA A 319 33.88 -0.11 35.24
N HIS A 320 33.55 0.90 34.44
CA HIS A 320 34.01 1.26 33.10
C HIS A 320 35.49 1.65 32.97
N THR A 321 36.07 1.45 31.78
CA THR A 321 37.04 2.38 31.17
C THR A 321 36.93 2.37 29.65
N VAL A 322 36.92 3.59 29.10
CA VAL A 322 36.92 3.97 27.68
C VAL A 322 38.36 4.12 27.22
N THR A 323 38.70 3.64 26.01
CA THR A 323 39.86 4.14 25.26
C THR A 323 39.53 4.27 23.78
N LEU A 324 39.65 5.49 23.30
CA LEU A 324 39.49 5.96 21.92
C LEU A 324 40.71 5.56 21.08
N ASN A 325 40.54 5.44 19.76
CA ASN A 325 41.43 6.03 18.76
C ASN A 325 40.80 5.98 17.37
N GLY A 326 40.62 7.16 16.79
CA GLY A 326 40.23 7.35 15.39
C GLY A 326 41.42 7.81 14.53
N ALA A 327 41.29 7.59 13.23
CA ALA A 327 41.99 8.32 12.16
C ALA A 327 41.11 8.21 10.88
N VAL A 328 40.57 9.33 10.37
CA VAL A 328 40.98 10.03 9.12
C VAL A 328 40.42 9.31 7.86
N THR A 329 39.56 9.88 7.00
CA THR A 329 39.73 11.08 6.15
C THR A 329 38.38 11.67 5.68
N SER A 330 38.38 12.98 5.43
CA SER A 330 37.39 13.71 4.62
C SER A 330 37.60 13.48 3.12
N ALA A 331 36.53 13.48 2.33
CA ALA A 331 36.55 13.89 0.94
C ALA A 331 35.20 14.51 0.55
N VAL A 332 35.23 15.83 0.36
CA VAL A 332 34.22 16.64 -0.32
C VAL A 332 34.26 16.30 -1.80
N ASP A 333 33.10 16.12 -2.42
CA ASP A 333 32.97 16.34 -3.86
C ASP A 333 31.66 17.06 -4.19
N SER A 334 31.80 18.11 -5.00
CA SER A 334 30.75 19.00 -5.48
C SER A 334 30.56 18.72 -6.96
N GLN A 335 29.34 18.42 -7.41
CA GLN A 335 29.03 18.54 -8.84
C GLN A 335 27.56 18.91 -9.12
N LYS A 336 27.40 20.18 -9.49
CA LYS A 336 26.73 20.73 -10.69
C LYS A 336 25.34 20.19 -11.11
N THR A 337 24.37 21.08 -10.93
CA THR A 337 23.28 21.53 -11.83
C THR A 337 22.75 20.60 -12.92
N GLU A 338 21.44 20.36 -12.93
CA GLU A 338 20.56 20.52 -14.11
C GLU A 338 19.08 20.41 -13.70
N THR A 339 18.29 21.42 -14.08
CA THR A 339 16.82 21.43 -14.07
C THR A 339 16.28 20.66 -15.28
N PRO A 340 15.12 20.01 -15.15
CA PRO A 340 14.11 20.19 -16.20
C PRO A 340 12.69 20.38 -15.64
N GLN A 341 12.08 21.51 -15.98
CA GLN A 341 10.64 21.58 -16.27
C GLN A 341 10.43 20.90 -17.62
N ALA A 342 9.53 19.92 -17.72
CA ALA A 342 8.67 19.73 -18.92
C ALA A 342 7.67 18.55 -18.91
N ASP A 343 7.60 17.61 -17.96
CA ASP A 343 6.98 16.30 -18.35
C ASP A 343 5.66 15.93 -17.65
N ASN A 344 4.74 16.88 -17.38
CA ASN A 344 3.46 16.55 -16.73
C ASN A 344 2.39 15.96 -17.67
N GLU A 345 2.53 16.09 -19.00
CA GLU A 345 1.55 15.54 -19.95
C GLU A 345 1.83 14.06 -20.29
N ASP A 346 3.09 13.64 -20.28
CA ASP A 346 3.50 12.27 -20.64
C ASP A 346 3.13 11.25 -19.54
N VAL A 347 3.08 11.68 -18.27
CA VAL A 347 2.65 10.82 -17.15
C VAL A 347 1.16 10.49 -17.23
N LEU A 348 0.33 11.39 -17.74
CA LEU A 348 -1.12 11.17 -17.86
C LEU A 348 -1.43 10.19 -18.99
N GLU A 349 -0.74 10.29 -20.12
CA GLU A 349 -0.82 9.35 -21.24
C GLU A 349 -0.28 7.97 -20.86
N LYS A 350 0.76 7.91 -20.02
CA LYS A 350 1.31 6.66 -19.48
C LYS A 350 0.38 5.98 -18.49
N ILE A 351 -0.38 6.75 -17.70
CA ILE A 351 -1.42 6.21 -16.81
C ILE A 351 -2.63 5.71 -17.61
N GLU A 352 -3.02 6.40 -18.70
CA GLU A 352 -4.09 5.94 -19.60
C GLU A 352 -3.72 4.63 -20.32
N LYS A 353 -2.46 4.50 -20.74
CA LYS A 353 -1.94 3.30 -21.42
C LYS A 353 -1.78 2.08 -20.50
N ILE A 354 -1.57 2.29 -19.19
CA ILE A 354 -1.46 1.21 -18.20
C ILE A 354 -2.87 0.72 -17.81
N VAL A 355 -3.82 1.63 -17.59
CA VAL A 355 -5.21 1.28 -17.24
C VAL A 355 -5.97 0.64 -18.41
N GLY A 356 -5.69 1.06 -19.64
CA GLY A 356 -6.25 0.44 -20.86
C GLY A 356 -5.78 -0.99 -21.11
N LYS A 357 -4.59 -1.38 -20.60
CA LYS A 357 -4.05 -2.75 -20.77
C LYS A 357 -4.45 -3.71 -19.66
N GLU A 358 -4.87 -3.21 -18.51
CA GLU A 358 -5.21 -4.04 -17.35
C GLU A 358 -6.67 -4.55 -17.39
N SER A 359 -7.54 -3.88 -18.17
CA SER A 359 -8.95 -4.26 -18.27
C SER A 359 -9.24 -5.41 -19.25
N ASP A 360 -8.32 -5.75 -20.16
CA ASP A 360 -8.51 -6.80 -21.18
C ASP A 360 -7.79 -8.12 -20.87
N ASN A 361 -7.06 -8.22 -19.75
CA ASN A 361 -6.12 -9.32 -19.52
C ASN A 361 -6.50 -10.30 -18.40
N VAL A 362 -7.76 -10.26 -17.93
CA VAL A 362 -8.23 -11.14 -16.85
C VAL A 362 -8.84 -12.46 -17.37
N GLU A 363 -9.04 -12.63 -18.68
CA GLU A 363 -9.50 -13.90 -19.24
C GLU A 363 -8.82 -14.24 -20.57
N ARG A 364 -7.63 -14.84 -20.52
CA ARG A 364 -7.16 -15.85 -21.50
C ARG A 364 -5.81 -16.42 -21.06
N GLY A 365 -5.82 -17.71 -20.73
CA GLY A 365 -4.58 -18.48 -20.58
C GLY A 365 -3.73 -18.38 -21.84
N THR A 366 -2.41 -18.35 -21.66
CA THR A 366 -1.41 -18.31 -22.72
C THR A 366 -1.50 -19.56 -23.60
N ASN A 367 -2.27 -19.50 -24.69
CA ASN A 367 -2.21 -20.48 -25.76
C ASN A 367 -1.20 -19.99 -26.81
N VAL A 368 -0.16 -20.79 -27.05
CA VAL A 368 1.02 -20.42 -27.85
C VAL A 368 0.81 -20.63 -29.36
N ASP A 369 -0.35 -21.11 -29.79
CA ASP A 369 -0.53 -21.63 -31.15
C ASP A 369 -1.27 -20.73 -32.16
N ASP A 370 -1.65 -19.49 -31.82
CA ASP A 370 -2.40 -18.60 -32.73
C ASP A 370 -1.57 -17.44 -33.30
N ILE A 371 -0.35 -17.71 -33.79
CA ILE A 371 0.47 -16.70 -34.47
C ILE A 371 0.39 -16.90 -35.99
N SER A 372 -0.24 -15.95 -36.68
CA SER A 372 -0.29 -15.88 -38.14
C SER A 372 1.13 -15.87 -38.76
N LEU A 373 1.33 -16.61 -39.86
CA LEU A 373 2.59 -16.67 -40.63
C LEU A 373 3.15 -15.29 -41.02
N GLU A 374 2.27 -14.29 -41.12
CA GLU A 374 2.63 -12.92 -41.48
C GLU A 374 3.18 -12.12 -40.29
N GLU A 375 2.71 -12.41 -39.07
CA GLU A 375 3.20 -11.82 -37.82
C GLU A 375 4.61 -12.35 -37.49
N ARG A 376 4.87 -13.64 -37.76
CA ARG A 376 6.17 -14.28 -37.56
C ARG A 376 7.27 -13.66 -38.41
N ARG A 377 6.98 -13.38 -39.69
CA ARG A 377 7.93 -12.72 -40.61
C ARG A 377 8.26 -11.29 -40.19
N ARG A 378 7.31 -10.56 -39.60
CA ARG A 378 7.57 -9.21 -39.07
C ARG A 378 8.48 -9.23 -37.84
N GLN A 379 8.36 -10.25 -36.99
CA GLN A 379 9.24 -10.42 -35.83
C GLN A 379 10.66 -10.85 -36.24
N GLU A 380 10.79 -11.67 -37.29
CA GLU A 380 12.08 -12.07 -37.86
C GLU A 380 12.79 -10.94 -38.61
N ALA A 381 12.04 -9.95 -39.13
CA ALA A 381 12.59 -8.78 -39.81
C ALA A 381 13.12 -7.68 -38.87
N MET A 382 12.88 -7.78 -37.55
CA MET A 382 13.41 -6.80 -36.61
C MET A 382 14.86 -7.14 -36.22
N PRO A 383 15.81 -6.18 -36.28
CA PRO A 383 17.20 -6.45 -35.93
C PRO A 383 17.31 -6.85 -34.45
N ARG A 384 17.88 -8.03 -34.20
CA ARG A 384 18.08 -8.56 -32.85
C ARG A 384 19.03 -7.67 -32.07
N ASN A 385 18.54 -7.18 -30.94
CA ASN A 385 19.29 -6.32 -30.02
C ASN A 385 20.47 -7.11 -29.39
N PRO A 386 21.73 -6.72 -29.62
CA PRO A 386 22.91 -7.47 -29.16
C PRO A 386 23.12 -7.42 -27.64
N LYS A 387 22.36 -6.61 -26.89
CA LYS A 387 22.47 -6.51 -25.43
C LYS A 387 21.61 -7.50 -24.65
N LYS A 388 20.83 -8.34 -25.33
CA LYS A 388 20.02 -9.37 -24.65
C LYS A 388 20.76 -10.70 -24.67
N ARG A 389 21.50 -10.99 -23.58
CA ARG A 389 22.06 -12.32 -23.29
C ARG A 389 20.89 -13.28 -23.05
N MET A 390 20.63 -14.18 -24.00
CA MET A 390 19.71 -15.31 -23.79
C MET A 390 20.49 -16.40 -23.06
N HIS A 391 19.99 -16.81 -21.90
CA HIS A 391 20.51 -17.98 -21.19
C HIS A 391 20.02 -19.22 -21.95
N GLU A 392 20.90 -19.85 -22.73
CA GLU A 392 20.63 -21.14 -23.36
C GLU A 392 20.80 -22.24 -22.29
N GLU A 393 19.67 -22.73 -21.79
CA GLU A 393 19.66 -23.91 -20.93
C GLU A 393 19.76 -25.15 -21.83
N ASN A 394 20.94 -25.77 -21.83
CA ASN A 394 21.15 -27.08 -22.46
C ASN A 394 20.35 -28.13 -21.68
N ILE A 395 19.22 -28.55 -22.24
CA ILE A 395 18.50 -29.74 -21.80
C ILE A 395 19.29 -30.94 -22.37
N PRO A 396 19.86 -31.82 -21.53
CA PRO A 396 20.49 -33.03 -22.03
C PRO A 396 19.42 -33.95 -22.63
N GLU A 397 19.50 -34.18 -23.93
CA GLU A 397 18.82 -35.29 -24.57
C GLU A 397 19.43 -36.59 -24.07
N ASP A 398 18.67 -37.31 -23.25
CA ASP A 398 18.99 -38.69 -22.94
C ASP A 398 17.77 -39.57 -23.18
N ARG A 399 18.04 -40.65 -23.93
CA ARG A 399 17.24 -41.85 -24.17
C ARG A 399 16.28 -41.79 -25.35
N LYS A 400 16.91 -41.90 -26.53
CA LYS A 400 16.39 -42.68 -27.64
C LYS A 400 15.96 -44.08 -27.18
N LYS A 401 14.83 -44.49 -27.74
CA LYS A 401 14.31 -45.85 -27.82
C LYS A 401 15.37 -46.78 -28.40
N ASP A 402 15.55 -47.94 -27.79
CA ASP A 402 15.96 -49.13 -28.51
C ASP A 402 14.77 -50.08 -28.57
N GLU A 403 14.48 -50.48 -29.80
CA GLU A 403 13.55 -51.52 -30.20
C GLU A 403 14.17 -52.88 -29.88
N LEU A 404 13.42 -53.76 -29.20
CA LEU A 404 13.17 -55.18 -29.52
C LEU A 404 12.40 -55.88 -28.40
#